data_AF-A0A832ST89-F1
#
_entry.id   AF-A0A832ST89-F1
#
_cell.length_a   1.000
_cell.length_b   1.000
_cell.length_c   1.000
_cell.angle_alpha   90.00
_cell.angle_beta   90.00
_cell.angle_gamma   90.00
#
_symmetry.space_group_name_H-M   'P 1'
#
loop_
_entity.id
_entity.type
_entity.pdbx_description
1 polymer ?
#
loop_
_entity_poly.entity_id
_entity_poly.type
_entity_poly.pdbx_seq_one_letter_code
_entity_poly.pdbx_strand_id
1 'polypeptide(L)' 'MEEIEKFTVIDLDSLDNFIKVVRCPNCSYEFKCVGDRFICPKCKIIINLKFQ' A
#
# COMPACT_ATOMS: atom_id res chain seq x y z
N MET A 1 -9.46 -20.07 36.27
CA MET A 1 -9.11 -20.13 34.84
C MET A 1 -10.07 -19.21 34.13
N GLU A 2 -9.55 -18.15 33.51
CA GLU A 2 -10.22 -17.42 32.44
C GLU A 2 -9.16 -16.48 31.85
N GLU A 3 -8.40 -17.00 30.89
CA GLU A 3 -7.53 -16.18 30.06
C GLU A 3 -8.44 -15.37 29.12
N ILE A 4 -8.56 -14.07 29.38
CA ILE A 4 -9.27 -13.16 28.49
C ILE A 4 -8.44 -13.04 27.22
N GLU A 5 -8.84 -13.76 26.17
CA GLU A 5 -8.26 -13.64 24.85
C GLU A 5 -8.37 -12.18 24.39
N LYS A 6 -7.21 -11.53 24.17
CA LYS A 6 -7.16 -10.17 23.66
C LYS A 6 -7.47 -10.20 22.16
N PHE A 7 -8.69 -9.86 21.80
CA PHE A 7 -9.05 -9.62 20.41
C PHE A 7 -8.57 -8.23 19.98
N THR A 8 -7.72 -8.18 18.97
CA THR A 8 -7.41 -6.93 18.28
C THR A 8 -8.47 -6.71 17.21
N VAL A 9 -9.27 -5.65 17.36
CA VAL A 9 -10.21 -5.23 16.32
C VAL A 9 -9.40 -4.53 15.23
N ILE A 10 -9.34 -5.14 14.04
CA ILE A 10 -8.73 -4.55 12.85
C ILE A 10 -9.85 -3.92 12.03
N ASP A 11 -9.88 -2.60 11.99
CA ASP A 11 -10.80 -1.86 11.11
C ASP A 11 -10.30 -1.95 9.66
N LEU A 12 -10.99 -2.76 8.85
CA LEU A 12 -10.66 -2.97 7.45
C LEU A 12 -11.03 -1.75 6.57
N ASP A 13 -12.02 -0.95 6.97
CA ASP A 13 -12.43 0.24 6.21
C ASP A 13 -11.34 1.32 6.29
N SER A 14 -10.64 1.39 7.41
CA SER A 14 -9.50 2.29 7.57
C SER A 14 -8.32 1.97 6.65
N LEU A 15 -8.22 0.75 6.10
CA LEU A 15 -7.12 0.34 5.22
C LEU A 15 -7.12 1.08 3.87
N ASP A 16 -8.31 1.44 3.37
CA ASP A 16 -8.44 2.16 2.11
C ASP A 16 -7.76 3.54 2.16
N ASN A 17 -7.66 4.15 3.35
CA ASN A 17 -6.95 5.42 3.55
C ASN A 17 -5.44 5.33 3.29
N PHE A 18 -4.87 4.13 3.31
CA PHE A 18 -3.44 3.90 3.06
C PHE A 18 -3.15 3.58 1.58
N ILE A 19 -4.19 3.36 0.78
CA ILE A 19 -4.07 3.04 -0.64
C ILE A 19 -3.87 4.34 -1.43
N LYS A 20 -2.77 4.41 -2.17
CA LYS A 20 -2.43 5.52 -3.06
C LYS A 20 -2.63 5.05 -4.50
N VAL A 21 -3.22 5.89 -5.35
CA VAL A 21 -3.18 5.69 -6.80
C VAL A 21 -1.94 6.39 -7.33
N VAL A 22 -1.06 5.63 -8.00
CA VAL A 22 0.19 6.13 -8.55
C VAL A 22 0.26 5.86 -10.03
N ARG A 23 0.90 6.78 -10.75
CA ARG A 23 1.21 6.63 -12.16
C ARG A 23 2.69 6.31 -12.32
N CYS A 24 3.00 5.21 -13.01
CA CYS A 24 4.38 4.84 -13.29
C CYS A 24 5.07 5.89 -14.18
N PRO A 25 6.23 6.45 -13.79
CA PRO A 25 6.94 7.46 -14.58
C PRO A 25 7.52 6.89 -15.89
N ASN A 26 7.79 5.58 -15.95
CA ASN A 26 8.38 4.94 -17.14
C ASN A 26 7.34 4.53 -18.19
N CYS A 27 6.20 3.96 -17.79
CA CYS A 27 5.20 3.41 -18.72
C CYS A 27 3.81 4.05 -18.64
N SER A 28 3.65 5.10 -17.82
CA SER A 28 2.38 5.80 -17.59
C SER A 28 1.20 4.95 -17.08
N TYR A 29 1.43 3.67 -16.74
CA TYR A 29 0.38 2.82 -16.18
C TYR A 29 0.00 3.27 -14.77
N GLU A 30 -1.29 3.40 -14.52
CA GLU A 30 -1.86 3.74 -13.21
C GLU A 30 -2.24 2.49 -12.44
N PHE A 31 -1.91 2.46 -11.16
CA PHE A 31 -2.22 1.34 -10.27
C PHE A 31 -2.28 1.81 -8.81
N LYS A 32 -2.94 0.99 -7.98
CA LYS A 32 -3.02 1.18 -6.53
C LYS A 32 -1.80 0.57 -5.85
N CYS A 33 -1.22 1.27 -4.87
CA CYS A 33 -0.13 0.76 -4.05
C CYS A 33 -0.26 1.23 -2.59
N VAL A 34 0.45 0.54 -1.70
CA VAL A 34 0.62 0.90 -0.30
C VAL A 34 2.12 1.09 0.01
N GLY A 35 2.44 1.96 0.97
CA GLY A 35 3.82 2.28 1.35
C GLY A 35 4.52 3.27 0.41
N ASP A 36 5.84 3.40 0.58
CA ASP A 36 6.66 4.41 -0.12
C ASP A 36 7.57 3.81 -1.20
N ARG A 37 7.67 2.49 -1.28
CA ARG A 37 8.48 1.77 -2.27
C ARG A 37 7.61 0.73 -2.96
N PHE A 38 7.46 0.85 -4.27
CA PHE A 38 6.59 -0.04 -5.04
C PHE A 38 7.25 -0.49 -6.35
N ILE A 39 6.74 -1.59 -6.89
CA ILE A 39 7.18 -2.14 -8.18
C ILE A 39 6.07 -1.91 -9.20
N CYS A 40 6.40 -1.34 -10.35
CA CYS A 40 5.43 -1.22 -11.43
C CYS A 40 5.08 -2.62 -11.99
N PRO A 41 3.79 -3.01 -12.06
CA PRO A 41 3.40 -4.34 -12.52
C PRO A 41 3.69 -4.60 -14.00
N LYS A 42 3.82 -3.55 -14.83
CA LYS A 42 4.11 -3.69 -16.26
C LYS A 42 5.61 -3.74 -16.58
N CYS A 43 6.37 -2.75 -16.12
CA CYS A 43 7.79 -2.64 -16.47
C CYS A 43 8.74 -3.18 -15.39
N LYS A 44 8.21 -3.66 -14.26
CA LYS A 44 8.98 -4.29 -13.16
C LYS A 44 10.06 -3.39 -12.54
N ILE A 45 10.01 -2.08 -12.79
CA ILE A 45 10.92 -1.11 -12.16
C ILE A 45 10.50 -0.82 -10.73
N ILE A 46 11.49 -0.58 -9.88
CA ILE A 46 11.29 -0.15 -8.50
C ILE A 46 11.21 1.38 -8.48
N ILE A 47 10.17 1.91 -7.84
CA ILE A 47 9.93 3.34 -7.69
C ILE A 47 9.83 3.64 -6.19
N ASN A 48 10.53 4.68 -5.75
CA ASN A 48 10.46 5.19 -4.38
C ASN A 48 9.75 6.55 -4.39
N LEU A 49 8.66 6.67 -3.63
CA LEU A 49 7.93 7.91 -3.37
C LEU A 49 8.58 8.78 -2.29
N LYS A 50 9.81 8.46 -1.84
CA LYS A 50 10.50 9.31 -0.87
C LYS A 50 10.67 10.73 -1.45
N PHE A 51 9.86 11.65 -0.92
CA PHE A 51 9.91 13.12 -0.97
C PHE A 51 11.00 13.71 -1.89
N GLN A 52 10.66 14.18 -3.10
CA GLN A 52 10.15 15.54 -3.37
C GLN A 52 9.30 16.23 -2.30
#